data_AF-A0A858B957-F1
#
_entry.id   AF-A0A858B957-F1
#
_cell.length_a   1.000
_cell.length_b   1.000
_cell.length_c   1.000
_cell.angle_alpha   90.00
_cell.angle_beta   90.00
_cell.angle_gamma   90.00
#
_symmetry.space_group_name_H-M   'P 1'
#
loop_
_entity.id
_entity.type
_entity.pdbx_description
1 polymer ?
#
loop_
_entity_poly.entity_id
_entity_poly.type
_entity_poly.pdbx_seq_one_letter_code
_entity_poly.pdbx_strand_id
1 'polypeptide(L)' 'APVAIITQSPNVMDLVKCDGAALYYRKKFWLLGVTPTEAQIKDISEWLLDYHSEST' A
#
# COMPACT_ATOMS: atom_id res chain seq x y z
N ALA A 1 4.90 -14.06 5.06
CA ALA A 1 5.29 -12.67 5.39
C ALA A 1 4.44 -11.72 4.55
N PRO A 2 3.96 -10.58 5.07
CA PRO A 2 3.00 -9.70 4.37
C PRO A 2 3.51 -9.19 3.02
N VAL A 3 4.84 -9.13 2.84
CA VAL A 3 5.50 -8.81 1.57
C VAL A 3 5.08 -9.73 0.42
N ALA A 4 4.77 -10.99 0.70
CA ALA A 4 4.36 -11.97 -0.31
C ALA A 4 3.10 -11.55 -1.08
N ILE A 5 2.23 -10.74 -0.46
CA ILE A 5 1.00 -10.20 -1.07
C ILE A 5 1.32 -9.34 -2.30
N ILE A 6 2.46 -8.66 -2.29
CA ILE A 6 2.90 -7.80 -3.39
C ILE A 6 3.90 -8.53 -4.30
N THR A 7 4.79 -9.36 -3.76
CA THR A 7 5.93 -9.88 -4.52
C THR A 7 5.71 -11.23 -5.20
N GLN A 8 4.67 -11.99 -4.85
CA GLN A 8 4.41 -13.32 -5.43
C GLN A 8 3.28 -13.24 -6.46
N SER A 9 3.21 -14.21 -7.39
CA SER A 9 2.07 -14.35 -8.30
C SER A 9 1.19 -15.52 -7.84
N PRO A 10 -0.14 -15.33 -7.73
CA PRO A 10 -0.87 -14.07 -7.94
C PRO A 10 -0.62 -13.03 -6.81
N ASN A 11 -0.65 -11.74 -7.15
CA ASN A 11 -0.48 -10.61 -6.23
C ASN A 11 -1.80 -9.81 -6.04
N VAL A 12 -1.74 -8.77 -5.23
CA VAL A 12 -2.90 -7.90 -4.92
C VAL A 12 -3.58 -7.27 -6.15
N MET A 13 -2.84 -6.97 -7.21
CA MET A 13 -3.41 -6.43 -8.45
C MET A 13 -4.14 -7.49 -9.29
N ASP A 14 -3.89 -8.78 -9.04
CA ASP A 14 -4.69 -9.87 -9.62
C ASP A 14 -6.05 -10.01 -8.92
N LEU A 15 -6.16 -9.55 -7.66
CA LEU A 15 -7.39 -9.58 -6.87
C LEU A 15 -8.30 -8.37 -7.14
N VAL A 16 -7.71 -7.19 -7.36
CA VAL A 16 -8.46 -5.93 -7.58
C VAL A 16 -7.95 -5.24 -8.84
N LYS A 17 -8.86 -4.87 -9.74
CA LYS A 17 -8.51 -4.07 -10.93
C LYS A 17 -7.99 -2.69 -10.49
N CYS A 18 -6.71 -2.48 -10.66
CA CYS A 18 -6.02 -1.22 -10.34
C CYS A 18 -4.76 -1.07 -11.18
N ASP A 19 -4.26 0.17 -11.28
CA ASP A 19 -3.02 0.49 -12.01
C ASP A 19 -1.75 0.32 -11.15
N GLY A 20 -1.91 0.22 -9.83
CA GLY A 20 -0.81 -0.06 -8.90
C GLY A 20 -1.26 -0.28 -7.47
N ALA A 21 -0.32 -0.76 -6.65
CA ALA A 21 -0.50 -1.06 -5.24
C ALA A 21 0.77 -0.77 -4.44
N ALA A 22 0.61 -0.35 -3.19
CA ALA A 22 1.69 -0.10 -2.26
C ALA A 22 1.43 -0.77 -0.90
N LEU A 23 2.47 -1.43 -0.35
CA LEU A 23 2.49 -1.92 1.03
C LEU A 23 3.46 -1.07 1.83
N TYR A 24 2.95 -0.38 2.85
CA TYR A 24 3.77 0.32 3.83
C TYR A 24 3.74 -0.45 5.16
N TYR A 25 4.85 -1.09 5.52
CA TYR A 25 4.94 -1.87 6.76
C TYR A 25 6.31 -1.73 7.40
N ARG A 26 6.33 -1.44 8.72
CA ARG A 26 7.57 -1.23 9.50
C ARG A 26 8.54 -0.25 8.83
N LYS A 27 8.03 0.90 8.39
CA LYS A 27 8.80 1.96 7.71
C LYS A 27 9.47 1.53 6.39
N LYS A 28 8.99 0.44 5.77
CA LYS A 28 9.45 -0.04 4.46
C LYS A 28 8.31 0.00 3.45
N PHE A 29 8.66 0.31 2.21
CA PHE A 29 7.75 0.35 1.08
C PHE A 29 8.01 -0.82 0.13
N TRP A 30 6.91 -1.42 -0.34
CA TRP A 30 6.91 -2.30 -1.50
C TRP A 30 5.88 -1.75 -2.48
N LEU A 31 6.35 -1.38 -3.67
CA LEU A 31 5.55 -0.69 -4.69
C LEU A 31 5.40 -1.61 -5.90
N LEU A 32 4.22 -1.62 -6.48
CA LEU A 32 3.89 -2.42 -7.66
C LEU A 32 3.02 -1.59 -8.60
N GLY A 33 3.41 -1.50 -9.88
CA GLY A 33 2.70 -0.68 -10.87
C GLY A 33 2.83 0.82 -10.61
N VAL A 34 1.78 1.57 -10.94
CA VAL A 34 1.71 3.02 -10.79
C VAL A 34 1.39 3.38 -9.34
N THR A 35 2.34 4.01 -8.64
CA THR A 35 2.19 4.38 -7.23
C THR A 35 2.62 5.83 -6.99
N PRO A 36 2.07 6.50 -5.96
CA PRO A 36 2.61 7.77 -5.49
C PRO A 36 4.03 7.62 -4.95
N THR A 37 4.73 8.73 -4.75
CA THR A 37 6.06 8.73 -4.10
C THR A 37 5.98 8.27 -2.64
N GLU A 38 7.08 7.79 -2.06
CA GLU A 38 7.10 7.38 -0.65
C GLU A 38 6.65 8.51 0.30
N ALA A 39 6.96 9.77 -0.02
CA ALA A 39 6.52 10.93 0.75
C ALA A 39 5.00 11.09 0.71
N GLN A 40 4.40 10.96 -0.48
CA GLN A 40 2.95 11.01 -0.65
C GLN A 40 2.25 9.82 0.01
N ILE A 41 2.83 8.62 -0.04
CA ILE A 41 2.25 7.45 0.62
C ILE A 41 2.24 7.65 2.15
N LYS A 42 3.30 8.24 2.73
CA LYS A 42 3.31 8.58 4.17
C LYS A 42 2.24 9.59 4.51
N ASP A 43 2.16 10.68 3.75
CA ASP A 43 1.17 11.74 3.93
C ASP A 43 -0.27 11.19 3.89
N ILE A 44 -0.58 10.34 2.92
CA ILE A 44 -1.89 9.65 2.83
C ILE A 44 -2.11 8.71 4.02
N SER A 45 -1.08 7.98 4.46
CA SER A 45 -1.18 7.06 5.61
C SER A 45 -1.44 7.82 6.92
N GLU A 46 -0.79 8.96 7.10
CA GLU A 46 -0.97 9.86 8.24
C GLU A 46 -2.38 10.48 8.20
N TRP A 47 -2.81 10.98 7.04
CA TRP A 47 -4.17 11.47 6.84
C TRP A 47 -5.25 10.41 7.16
N LEU A 48 -5.05 9.15 6.72
CA LEU A 48 -5.97 8.06 7.04
C LEU A 48 -6.03 7.77 8.54
N LEU A 49 -4.89 7.82 9.23
CA LEU A 49 -4.84 7.62 10.69
C LEU A 49 -5.52 8.77 11.43
N ASP A 50 -5.29 10.01 11.02
CA ASP A 50 -5.82 11.18 11.72
C ASP A 50 -7.35 11.31 11.58
N TYR A 51 -7.92 10.91 10.44
CA TYR A 51 -9.33 11.13 10.13
C TYR A 51 -10.20 9.86 10.12
N HIS A 52 -9.59 8.68 10.03
CA HIS A 52 -10.32 7.40 9.88
C HIS A 52 -9.87 6.32 10.87
N SER A 53 -9.14 6.65 11.95
CA SER A 53 -8.73 5.68 12.98
C SER A 53 -9.88 4.95 13.66
N GLU A 54 -11.10 5.49 13.61
CA GLU A 54 -12.27 4.89 14.27
C GLU A 54 -12.95 3.78 13.44
N SER A 55 -12.51 3.55 12.19
CA SER A 55 -13.14 2.57 11.28
C SER A 55 -12.25 1.38 10.89
N THR A 56 -11.08 1.20 11.52
CA THR A 56 -10.16 0.07 11.29
C THR A 56 -10.12 -0.93 12.43
#